data_AF-A0A914ZNB6-F1
#
_entry.id   AF-A0A914ZNB6-F1
#
_cell.length_a   1.000
_cell.length_b   1.000
_cell.length_c   1.000
_cell.angle_alpha   90.00
_cell.angle_beta   90.00
_cell.angle_gamma   90.00
#
_symmetry.space_group_name_H-M   'P 1'
#
loop_
_entity.id
_entity.type
_entity.pdbx_description
1 polymer ?
#
loop_
_entity_poly.entity_id
_entity_poly.type
_entity_poly.pdbx_seq_one_letter_code
_entity_poly.pdbx_strand_id
1 'polypeptide(L)'
;MRWLQVDRLIGGAGDEEERAEGAVTWAVYGHYLRALAQPAVMLPFLVTFAAAVQVFNNFIDWWLNKWTNAAERATNRSSSNSIVGNEYANITQPSEIYVDHARLGSMMLDLDLSDYQIVFTVMVLLLMIVSVARSVWFRLVQVSAARLLHDMMFTAVVKAKVIFFDTNPIGRILNRFSKDVGTMDDQLSFAFFDFFTGTLNFLGIVAVTLLINPAVFIPTLPLAFVFFFVRIFYLSSSRDVKRLEATTRSPLYSHISASMQGLTTVRAFSNESRTLKEYHNRQDVNTSAFFLSLATARWFASSIDWLVAFFITGVAFASVLSPALSASAVGLSLMYAIAMAGTFGRYLEIWTRCEINMVSVERIMNYSELPSEPLTEGILPPSDWPTMGHLQFRNVSLRYDEDGDFVLKDIDADIQPKEKIGIVGRTGAGKSSLLRALFRLTEPDGSVLIDGLDTKKVVLQELRKRLSIIPQDPVLFIGSLRRNLDPFAEFSDDDLW
;
A
#
# COMPACT_ATOMS: atom_id res chain seq x y z
N MET A 1 4.81 -35.50 5.20
CA MET A 1 3.58 -35.98 5.88
C MET A 1 3.02 -35.04 6.96
N ARG A 2 3.81 -34.15 7.61
CA ARG A 2 3.26 -33.16 8.58
C ARG A 2 2.61 -31.91 7.96
N TRP A 3 2.83 -31.64 6.66
CA TRP A 3 2.27 -30.48 5.95
C TRP A 3 0.77 -30.62 5.64
N LEU A 4 0.27 -31.84 5.42
CA LEU A 4 -1.14 -32.14 5.15
C LEU A 4 -2.07 -31.99 6.38
N GLN A 5 -1.51 -31.81 7.59
CA GLN A 5 -2.31 -31.62 8.81
C GLN A 5 -2.65 -30.14 9.08
N VAL A 6 -1.92 -29.19 8.48
CA VAL A 6 -2.24 -27.76 8.60
C VAL A 6 -3.49 -27.43 7.78
N ASP A 7 -3.63 -28.02 6.59
CA ASP A 7 -4.81 -27.84 5.73
C ASP A 7 -6.12 -28.34 6.39
N ARG A 8 -6.05 -29.42 7.19
CA ARG A 8 -7.23 -29.97 7.89
C ARG A 8 -7.68 -29.17 9.11
N LEU A 9 -6.83 -28.31 9.68
CA LEU A 9 -7.21 -27.45 10.81
C LEU A 9 -7.84 -26.12 10.36
N ILE A 10 -7.71 -25.78 9.07
CA ILE A 10 -8.13 -24.50 8.48
C ILE A 10 -9.38 -24.67 7.59
N GLY A 11 -9.66 -25.90 7.12
CA GLY A 11 -10.83 -26.23 6.29
C GLY A 11 -12.17 -26.23 7.04
N GLY A 12 -12.68 -25.06 7.38
CA GLY A 12 -14.12 -24.82 7.50
C GLY A 12 -14.61 -24.21 6.19
N ALA A 13 -15.65 -24.81 5.59
CA ALA A 13 -16.23 -24.45 4.31
C ALA A 13 -16.75 -23.00 4.26
N GLY A 14 -15.86 -22.07 3.96
CA GLY A 14 -16.14 -20.71 3.53
C GLY A 14 -15.01 -20.33 2.59
N ASP A 15 -15.37 -19.92 1.38
CA ASP A 15 -14.53 -19.77 0.20
C ASP A 15 -13.04 -19.53 0.51
N GLU A 16 -12.23 -20.46 -0.01
CA GLU A 16 -10.80 -20.29 -0.17
C GLU A 16 -10.56 -18.89 -0.75
N GLU A 17 -9.71 -18.10 -0.08
CA GLU A 17 -9.25 -16.78 -0.52
C GLU A 17 -9.26 -16.71 -2.05
N GLU A 18 -9.99 -15.78 -2.69
CA GLU A 18 -9.80 -15.53 -4.12
C GLU A 18 -8.33 -15.15 -4.32
N ARG A 19 -7.56 -16.15 -4.73
CA ARG A 19 -6.12 -16.11 -4.88
C ARG A 19 -5.86 -15.28 -6.13
N ALA A 20 -5.51 -14.01 -5.97
CA ALA A 20 -4.80 -13.30 -7.02
C ALA A 20 -3.42 -13.95 -7.17
N GLU A 21 -3.33 -14.98 -8.01
CA GLU A 21 -2.08 -15.62 -8.36
C GLU A 21 -1.32 -14.72 -9.33
N GLY A 22 -0.20 -14.12 -8.90
CA GLY A 22 0.66 -13.39 -9.83
C GLY A 22 1.41 -12.20 -9.23
N ALA A 23 2.00 -11.41 -10.13
CA ALA A 23 2.51 -10.09 -9.80
C ALA A 23 1.39 -9.07 -9.72
N VAL A 24 1.61 -8.01 -8.93
CA VAL A 24 0.64 -6.93 -8.80
C VAL A 24 0.41 -6.34 -10.19
N THR A 25 -0.84 -6.27 -10.61
CA THR A 25 -1.16 -5.77 -11.95
C THR A 25 -0.80 -4.30 -12.07
N TRP A 26 -0.35 -3.87 -13.26
CA TRP A 26 -0.06 -2.45 -13.54
C TRP A 26 -1.28 -1.55 -13.34
N ALA A 27 -2.50 -2.11 -13.38
CA ALA A 27 -3.72 -1.39 -13.05
C ALA A 27 -3.68 -0.86 -11.60
N VAL A 28 -3.27 -1.68 -10.62
CA VAL A 28 -3.18 -1.27 -9.21
C VAL A 28 -2.25 -0.06 -9.02
N TYR A 29 -1.08 -0.07 -9.69
CA TYR A 29 -0.18 1.08 -9.71
C TYR A 29 -0.84 2.32 -10.32
N GLY A 30 -1.57 2.17 -11.42
CA GLY A 30 -2.32 3.25 -12.06
C GLY A 30 -3.39 3.85 -11.16
N HIS A 31 -4.14 3.02 -10.43
CA HIS A 31 -5.16 3.47 -9.48
C HIS A 31 -4.54 4.16 -8.25
N TYR A 32 -3.45 3.64 -7.70
CA TYR A 32 -2.71 4.30 -6.62
C TYR A 32 -2.16 5.66 -7.07
N LEU A 33 -1.58 5.74 -8.28
CA LEU A 33 -1.11 7.00 -8.87
C LEU A 33 -2.25 7.98 -9.13
N ARG A 34 -3.44 7.51 -9.54
CA ARG A 34 -4.64 8.35 -9.67
C ARG A 34 -5.10 8.88 -8.31
N ALA A 35 -5.03 8.07 -7.26
CA ALA A 35 -5.33 8.51 -5.90
C ALA A 35 -4.34 9.58 -5.40
N LEU A 36 -3.05 9.42 -5.71
CA LEU A 36 -2.02 10.45 -5.47
C LEU A 36 -2.24 11.72 -6.31
N ALA A 37 -2.93 11.59 -7.44
CA ALA A 37 -3.25 12.69 -8.33
C ALA A 37 -4.56 13.41 -7.97
N GLN A 38 -5.17 13.21 -6.81
CA GLN A 38 -6.35 13.98 -6.42
C GLN A 38 -6.01 15.04 -5.35
N PRO A 39 -6.15 16.35 -5.64
CA PRO A 39 -6.56 16.98 -6.92
C PRO A 39 -5.54 16.84 -8.05
N ALA A 40 -5.99 16.87 -9.32
CA ALA A 40 -5.22 16.56 -10.55
C ALA A 40 -3.85 17.26 -10.69
N VAL A 41 -3.67 18.38 -9.98
CA VAL A 41 -2.46 19.21 -9.98
C VAL A 41 -1.34 18.61 -9.11
N MET A 42 -1.66 17.78 -8.10
CA MET A 42 -0.68 17.31 -7.11
C MET A 42 0.40 16.38 -7.69
N LEU A 43 0.03 15.44 -8.55
CA LEU A 43 0.97 14.47 -9.14
C LEU A 43 1.99 15.13 -10.08
N PRO A 44 1.60 15.90 -11.13
CA PRO A 44 2.58 16.52 -12.01
C PRO A 44 3.49 17.49 -11.26
N PHE A 45 2.97 18.24 -10.27
CA PHE A 45 3.80 19.09 -9.42
C PHE A 45 4.79 18.30 -8.55
N LEU A 46 4.37 17.16 -7.99
CA LEU A 46 5.25 16.28 -7.23
C LEU A 46 6.38 15.71 -8.11
N VAL A 47 6.06 15.32 -9.35
CA VAL A 47 7.05 14.79 -10.29
C VAL A 47 8.04 15.87 -10.71
N THR A 48 7.56 17.06 -11.10
CA THR A 48 8.43 18.17 -11.51
C THR A 48 9.29 18.65 -10.35
N PHE A 49 8.72 18.76 -9.14
CA PHE A 49 9.47 19.19 -7.97
C PHE A 49 10.55 18.18 -7.58
N ALA A 50 10.23 16.88 -7.58
CA ALA A 50 11.23 15.85 -7.30
C ALA A 50 12.33 15.76 -8.35
N ALA A 51 11.98 15.90 -9.64
CA ALA A 51 12.96 15.98 -10.72
C ALA A 51 13.86 17.21 -10.56
N ALA A 52 13.31 18.37 -10.20
CA ALA A 52 14.08 19.59 -9.96
C ALA A 52 15.09 19.41 -8.82
N VAL A 53 14.70 18.76 -7.71
CA VAL A 53 15.63 18.44 -6.61
C VAL A 53 16.76 17.53 -7.09
N GLN A 54 16.45 16.51 -7.88
CA GLN A 54 17.47 15.60 -8.41
C GLN A 54 18.45 16.31 -9.36
N VAL A 55 17.93 17.16 -10.25
CA VAL A 55 18.76 17.96 -11.15
C VAL A 55 19.67 18.90 -10.36
N PHE A 56 19.13 19.55 -9.31
CA PHE A 56 19.91 20.42 -8.45
C PHE A 56 21.01 19.67 -7.68
N ASN A 57 20.72 18.45 -7.22
CA ASN A 57 21.72 17.58 -6.59
C ASN A 57 22.85 17.23 -7.57
N ASN A 58 22.52 16.80 -8.78
CA ASN A 58 23.53 16.50 -9.82
C ASN A 58 24.35 17.76 -10.20
N PHE A 59 23.73 18.94 -10.16
CA PHE A 59 24.40 20.21 -10.44
C PHE A 59 25.38 20.60 -9.32
N ILE A 60 25.08 20.30 -8.05
CA ILE A 60 26.00 20.46 -6.92
C ILE A 60 27.24 19.59 -7.10
N ASP A 61 27.07 18.32 -7.50
CA ASP A 61 28.19 17.41 -7.77
C ASP A 61 29.08 17.92 -8.92
N TRP A 62 28.45 18.47 -9.97
CA TRP A 62 29.18 19.11 -11.07
C TRP A 62 29.96 20.35 -10.62
N TRP A 63 29.35 21.20 -9.77
CA TRP A 63 30.01 22.38 -9.21
C TRP A 63 31.19 22.00 -8.33
N LEU A 64 31.04 20.97 -7.50
CA LEU A 64 32.11 20.43 -6.67
C LEU A 64 33.29 19.97 -7.52
N ASN A 65 33.04 19.26 -8.62
CA ASN A 65 34.08 18.85 -9.56
C ASN A 65 34.81 20.07 -10.17
N LYS A 66 34.07 21.13 -10.55
CA LYS A 66 34.69 22.39 -11.03
C LYS A 66 35.57 23.04 -9.97
N TRP A 67 35.08 23.13 -8.74
CA TRP A 67 35.86 23.68 -7.63
C TRP A 67 37.13 22.88 -7.36
N THR A 68 37.06 21.54 -7.36
CA THR A 68 38.23 20.67 -7.18
C THR A 68 39.29 20.92 -8.27
N ASN A 69 38.87 21.03 -9.54
CA ASN A 69 39.80 21.33 -10.65
C ASN A 69 40.43 22.73 -10.53
N ALA A 70 39.66 23.74 -10.11
CA ALA A 70 40.19 25.10 -9.90
C ALA A 70 41.21 25.13 -8.74
N ALA A 71 40.92 24.42 -7.64
CA ALA A 71 41.83 24.28 -6.51
C ALA A 71 43.15 23.58 -6.89
N GLU A 72 43.09 22.55 -7.73
CA GLU A 72 44.27 21.85 -8.24
C GLU A 72 45.14 22.79 -9.12
N ARG A 73 44.52 23.57 -10.01
CA ARG A 73 45.23 24.57 -10.85
C ARG A 73 45.89 25.68 -10.02
N ALA A 74 45.20 26.17 -8.99
CA ALA A 74 45.75 27.16 -8.07
C ALA A 74 47.00 26.63 -7.35
N THR A 75 46.95 25.37 -6.92
CA THR A 75 48.06 24.68 -6.25
C THR A 75 49.24 24.50 -7.22
N ASN A 76 49.00 23.99 -8.43
CA ASN A 76 50.04 23.79 -9.45
C ASN A 76 50.73 25.10 -9.88
N ARG A 77 49.99 26.22 -9.94
CA ARG A 77 50.55 27.55 -10.24
C ARG A 77 51.45 28.05 -9.12
N SER A 78 51.05 27.82 -7.87
CA SER A 78 51.84 28.16 -6.68
C SER A 78 53.15 27.34 -6.62
N SER A 79 53.09 26.06 -6.97
CA SER A 79 54.27 25.18 -7.07
C SER A 79 55.20 25.51 -8.25
N SER A 80 54.66 26.05 -9.35
CA SER A 80 55.48 26.44 -10.51
C SER A 80 56.25 27.75 -10.27
N ASN A 81 55.62 28.72 -9.59
CA ASN A 81 56.26 29.98 -9.23
C ASN A 81 57.40 29.82 -8.21
N SER A 82 57.37 28.78 -7.36
CA SER A 82 58.46 28.51 -6.39
C SER A 82 59.69 27.84 -7.01
N ILE A 83 59.56 27.22 -8.20
CA ILE A 83 60.68 26.55 -8.89
C ILE A 83 61.44 27.52 -9.82
N VAL A 84 60.78 28.59 -10.30
CA VAL A 84 61.38 29.59 -11.20
C VAL A 84 61.97 30.79 -10.45
N GLY A 85 61.71 30.91 -9.14
CA GLY A 85 62.23 32.00 -8.30
C GLY A 85 63.66 31.78 -7.82
N ASN A 86 64.64 31.77 -8.72
CA ASN A 86 66.05 31.97 -8.34
C ASN A 86 66.40 33.45 -8.46
N GLU A 87 66.85 34.00 -7.32
CA GLU A 87 67.56 35.27 -7.11
C GLU A 87 66.88 36.57 -7.61
N TYR A 88 66.54 37.44 -6.65
CA TYR A 88 66.06 38.82 -6.81
C TYR A 88 64.57 39.02 -7.19
N ALA A 89 63.66 38.63 -6.30
CA ALA A 89 62.31 39.21 -6.27
C ALA A 89 62.08 39.94 -4.95
N ASN A 90 61.95 41.27 -5.03
CA ASN A 90 61.66 42.15 -3.90
C ASN A 90 60.36 41.73 -3.19
N ILE A 91 60.46 41.65 -1.86
CA ILE A 91 59.39 41.35 -0.91
C ILE A 91 58.46 42.57 -0.84
N THR A 92 57.56 42.75 -1.81
CA THR A 92 56.41 43.69 -1.74
C THR A 92 55.44 43.48 -2.91
N GLN A 93 55.03 42.24 -3.18
CA GLN A 93 53.83 41.99 -3.97
C GLN A 93 52.80 41.29 -3.08
N PRO A 94 51.57 41.83 -2.95
CA PRO A 94 50.50 41.12 -2.25
C PRO A 94 50.28 39.81 -2.99
N SER A 95 50.11 38.72 -2.25
CA SER A 95 49.77 37.40 -2.78
C SER A 95 48.71 37.54 -3.88
N GLU A 96 49.08 37.30 -5.14
CA GLU A 96 48.14 37.32 -6.25
C GLU A 96 47.04 36.30 -5.94
N ILE A 97 45.84 36.79 -5.70
CA ILE A 97 44.66 35.96 -5.47
C ILE A 97 44.44 35.16 -6.77
N TYR A 98 44.32 33.85 -6.66
CA TYR A 98 44.05 33.00 -7.82
C TYR A 98 42.62 33.28 -8.32
N VAL A 99 42.53 33.99 -9.45
CA VAL A 99 41.28 34.24 -10.16
C VAL A 99 41.13 33.19 -11.28
N ASP A 100 40.08 32.38 -11.21
CA ASP A 100 39.72 31.45 -12.27
C ASP A 100 38.72 32.11 -13.23
N HIS A 101 39.05 32.16 -14.53
CA HIS A 101 38.13 32.66 -15.55
C HIS A 101 37.16 31.54 -15.97
N ALA A 102 36.11 31.34 -15.19
CA ALA A 102 35.10 30.33 -15.46
C ALA A 102 34.12 30.81 -16.54
N ARG A 103 33.91 30.00 -17.59
CA ARG A 103 32.85 30.22 -18.59
C ARG A 103 31.59 29.45 -18.19
N LEU A 104 30.51 30.17 -17.91
CA LEU A 104 29.17 29.62 -17.79
C LEU A 104 28.35 30.06 -19.01
N GLY A 105 28.33 29.25 -20.06
CA GLY A 105 27.71 29.63 -21.34
C GLY A 105 28.41 30.83 -21.99
N SER A 106 27.68 31.93 -22.20
CA SER A 106 28.22 33.19 -22.76
C SER A 106 28.81 34.14 -21.72
N MET A 107 28.72 33.82 -20.42
CA MET A 107 29.16 34.69 -19.33
C MET A 107 30.55 34.26 -18.86
N MET A 108 31.49 35.22 -18.81
CA MET A 108 32.77 35.04 -18.13
C MET A 108 32.64 35.55 -16.70
N LEU A 109 32.92 34.67 -15.75
CA LEU A 109 32.93 34.98 -14.33
C LEU A 109 34.36 34.80 -13.83
N ASP A 110 34.88 35.85 -13.22
CA ASP A 110 36.15 35.84 -12.51
C ASP A 110 35.85 35.40 -11.08
N LEU A 111 36.22 34.16 -10.74
CA LEU A 111 35.88 33.53 -9.47
C LEU A 111 37.15 33.24 -8.66
N ASP A 112 37.15 33.69 -7.41
CA ASP A 112 38.15 33.31 -6.43
C ASP A 112 37.79 31.96 -5.76
N LEU A 113 38.78 31.31 -5.14
CA LEU A 113 38.53 30.06 -4.41
C LEU A 113 37.50 30.21 -3.27
N SER A 114 37.45 31.39 -2.65
CA SER A 114 36.44 31.73 -1.63
C SER A 114 35.04 31.80 -2.23
N ASP A 115 34.90 32.29 -3.47
CA ASP A 115 33.60 32.41 -4.14
C ASP A 115 33.04 31.03 -4.48
N TYR A 116 33.89 30.10 -4.94
CA TYR A 116 33.51 28.70 -5.14
C TYR A 116 32.97 28.04 -3.86
N GLN A 117 33.63 28.28 -2.71
CA GLN A 117 33.20 27.77 -1.40
C GLN A 117 31.87 28.39 -0.96
N ILE A 118 31.68 29.70 -1.13
CA ILE A 118 30.44 30.39 -0.75
C ILE A 118 29.28 29.86 -1.60
N VAL A 119 29.45 29.78 -2.93
CA VAL A 119 28.42 29.26 -3.84
C VAL A 119 28.05 27.83 -3.48
N PHE A 120 29.04 26.96 -3.24
CA PHE A 120 28.79 25.58 -2.82
C PHE A 120 27.99 25.50 -1.50
N THR A 121 28.38 26.30 -0.50
CA THR A 121 27.69 26.33 0.81
C THR A 121 26.24 26.78 0.67
N VAL A 122 25.98 27.83 -0.12
CA VAL A 122 24.63 28.34 -0.38
C VAL A 122 23.79 27.30 -1.13
N MET A 123 24.37 26.63 -2.13
CA MET A 123 23.66 25.59 -2.90
C MET A 123 23.29 24.38 -2.03
N VAL A 124 24.19 23.92 -1.16
CA VAL A 124 23.93 22.80 -0.24
C VAL A 124 22.84 23.18 0.77
N LEU A 125 22.87 24.39 1.32
CA LEU A 125 21.84 24.87 2.25
C LEU A 125 20.47 24.98 1.57
N LEU A 126 20.43 25.49 0.33
CA LEU A 126 19.22 25.53 -0.48
C LEU A 126 18.70 24.10 -0.77
N LEU A 127 19.59 23.17 -1.14
CA LEU A 127 19.22 21.77 -1.39
C LEU A 127 18.61 21.14 -0.14
N MET A 128 19.17 21.42 1.05
CA MET A 128 18.62 20.92 2.31
C MET A 128 17.19 21.41 2.53
N ILE A 129 16.94 22.71 2.37
CA ILE A 129 15.61 23.31 2.54
C ILE A 129 14.62 22.71 1.53
N VAL A 130 15.00 22.65 0.26
CA VAL A 130 14.13 22.12 -0.81
C VAL A 130 13.89 20.62 -0.62
N SER A 131 14.87 19.85 -0.14
CA SER A 131 14.73 18.41 0.13
C SER A 131 13.74 18.13 1.26
N VAL A 132 13.76 18.95 2.32
CA VAL A 132 12.76 18.90 3.40
C VAL A 132 11.38 19.25 2.86
N ALA A 133 11.26 20.35 2.11
CA ALA A 133 9.99 20.75 1.51
C ALA A 133 9.42 19.66 0.58
N ARG A 134 10.26 19.01 -0.23
CA ARG A 134 9.87 17.87 -1.08
C ARG A 134 9.38 16.69 -0.25
N SER A 135 10.06 16.36 0.84
CA SER A 135 9.68 15.24 1.70
C SER A 135 8.35 15.48 2.40
N VAL A 136 8.12 16.71 2.89
CA VAL A 136 6.83 17.12 3.47
C VAL A 136 5.72 17.09 2.41
N TRP A 137 5.97 17.67 1.24
CA TRP A 137 5.00 17.66 0.14
C TRP A 137 4.60 16.25 -0.27
N PHE A 138 5.58 15.36 -0.45
CA PHE A 138 5.34 13.96 -0.81
C PHE A 138 4.46 13.25 0.23
N ARG A 139 4.72 13.49 1.51
CA ARG A 139 3.91 12.94 2.62
C ARG A 139 2.47 13.45 2.60
N LEU A 140 2.26 14.74 2.32
CA LEU A 140 0.91 15.30 2.20
C LEU A 140 0.13 14.65 1.07
N VAL A 141 0.75 14.45 -0.09
CA VAL A 141 0.12 13.78 -1.24
C VAL A 141 -0.25 12.32 -0.90
N GLN A 142 0.63 11.60 -0.20
CA GLN A 142 0.37 10.23 0.24
C GLN A 142 -0.79 10.14 1.24
N VAL A 143 -0.88 11.06 2.20
CA VAL A 143 -1.99 11.10 3.16
C VAL A 143 -3.31 11.37 2.44
N SER A 144 -3.34 12.25 1.45
CA SER A 144 -4.52 12.48 0.62
C SER A 144 -4.97 11.21 -0.12
N ALA A 145 -4.03 10.50 -0.74
CA ALA A 145 -4.32 9.24 -1.43
C ALA A 145 -4.82 8.14 -0.46
N ALA A 146 -4.20 8.03 0.71
CA ALA A 146 -4.61 7.10 1.75
C ALA A 146 -6.04 7.33 2.23
N ARG A 147 -6.41 8.60 2.49
CA ARG A 147 -7.78 8.98 2.86
C ARG A 147 -8.79 8.64 1.77
N LEU A 148 -8.48 8.96 0.52
CA LEU A 148 -9.35 8.65 -0.61
C LEU A 148 -9.62 7.15 -0.72
N LEU A 149 -8.56 6.32 -0.70
CA LEU A 149 -8.70 4.87 -0.80
C LEU A 149 -9.43 4.27 0.40
N HIS A 150 -9.16 4.77 1.60
CA HIS A 150 -9.90 4.41 2.80
C HIS A 150 -11.39 4.72 2.66
N ASP A 151 -11.75 5.93 2.23
CA ASP A 151 -13.14 6.38 2.15
C ASP A 151 -13.91 5.67 1.04
N MET A 152 -13.25 5.37 -0.08
CA MET A 152 -13.81 4.52 -1.13
C MET A 152 -14.11 3.11 -0.61
N MET A 153 -13.15 2.48 0.07
CA MET A 153 -13.33 1.16 0.67
C MET A 153 -14.42 1.17 1.75
N PHE A 154 -14.43 2.17 2.63
CA PHE A 154 -15.44 2.34 3.66
C PHE A 154 -16.85 2.45 3.08
N THR A 155 -17.01 3.31 2.07
CA THR A 155 -18.31 3.53 1.42
C THR A 155 -18.79 2.27 0.71
N ALA A 156 -17.90 1.56 0.01
CA ALA A 156 -18.22 0.31 -0.68
C ALA A 156 -18.64 -0.79 0.30
N VAL A 157 -17.91 -0.97 1.41
CA VAL A 157 -18.22 -1.98 2.43
C VAL A 157 -19.57 -1.67 3.10
N VAL A 158 -19.84 -0.42 3.49
CA VAL A 158 -21.12 -0.04 4.14
C VAL A 158 -22.31 -0.25 3.19
N LYS A 159 -22.11 -0.11 1.89
CA LYS A 159 -23.15 -0.30 0.87
C LYS A 159 -23.17 -1.72 0.27
N ALA A 160 -22.29 -2.61 0.70
CA ALA A 160 -22.22 -3.96 0.16
C ALA A 160 -23.48 -4.78 0.48
N LYS A 161 -23.82 -5.74 -0.40
CA LYS A 161 -24.93 -6.68 -0.19
C LYS A 161 -24.76 -7.48 1.10
N VAL A 162 -25.85 -7.76 1.83
CA VAL A 162 -25.79 -8.54 3.11
C VAL A 162 -25.09 -9.89 2.97
N ILE A 163 -25.23 -10.57 1.83
CA ILE A 163 -24.55 -11.85 1.54
C ILE A 163 -23.02 -11.78 1.71
N PHE A 164 -22.42 -10.61 1.44
CA PHE A 164 -21.00 -10.39 1.63
C PHE A 164 -20.61 -10.59 3.10
N PHE A 165 -21.42 -10.10 4.04
CA PHE A 165 -21.18 -10.21 5.48
C PHE A 165 -21.52 -11.58 6.05
N ASP A 166 -22.47 -12.30 5.45
CA ASP A 166 -22.78 -13.68 5.81
C ASP A 166 -21.64 -14.63 5.37
N THR A 167 -21.02 -14.36 4.22
CA THR A 167 -19.95 -15.21 3.64
C THR A 167 -18.55 -14.85 4.18
N ASN A 168 -18.31 -13.58 4.48
CA ASN A 168 -17.00 -13.11 4.94
C ASN A 168 -16.98 -12.87 6.45
N PRO A 169 -16.12 -13.57 7.21
CA PRO A 169 -15.98 -13.33 8.63
C PRO A 169 -15.59 -11.88 8.93
N ILE A 170 -16.19 -11.28 9.96
CA ILE A 170 -15.93 -9.87 10.33
C ILE A 170 -14.44 -9.56 10.59
N GLY A 171 -13.69 -10.55 11.11
CA GLY A 171 -12.24 -10.43 11.31
C GLY A 171 -11.45 -10.22 10.02
N ARG A 172 -11.93 -10.77 8.88
CA ARG A 172 -11.32 -10.58 7.56
C ARG A 172 -11.45 -9.12 7.12
N ILE A 173 -12.65 -8.55 7.27
CA ILE A 173 -12.95 -7.15 6.95
C ILE A 173 -12.13 -6.22 7.85
N LEU A 174 -12.12 -6.46 9.17
CA LEU A 174 -11.35 -5.67 10.13
C LEU A 174 -9.84 -5.69 9.84
N ASN A 175 -9.30 -6.83 9.40
CA ASN A 175 -7.89 -6.91 9.03
C ASN A 175 -7.55 -6.06 7.78
N ARG A 176 -8.51 -5.83 6.87
CA ARG A 176 -8.32 -4.87 5.76
C ARG A 176 -8.20 -3.44 6.27
N PHE A 177 -9.16 -3.00 7.10
CA PHE A 177 -9.15 -1.65 7.69
C PHE A 177 -7.99 -1.39 8.65
N SER A 178 -7.42 -2.42 9.27
CA SER A 178 -6.30 -2.27 10.21
C SER A 178 -4.94 -2.54 9.58
N LYS A 179 -4.65 -3.77 9.11
CA LYS A 179 -3.32 -4.13 8.57
C LYS A 179 -3.09 -3.56 7.19
N ASP A 180 -4.01 -3.74 6.25
CA ASP A 180 -3.73 -3.35 4.87
C ASP A 180 -3.68 -1.83 4.73
N VAL A 181 -4.63 -1.11 5.38
CA VAL A 181 -4.56 0.36 5.50
C VAL A 181 -3.32 0.80 6.27
N GLY A 182 -2.99 0.18 7.41
CA GLY A 182 -1.76 0.52 8.14
C GLY A 182 -0.47 0.25 7.36
N THR A 183 -0.46 -0.81 6.53
CA THR A 183 0.67 -1.11 5.63
C THR A 183 0.78 -0.07 4.52
N MET A 184 -0.35 0.40 3.99
CA MET A 184 -0.40 1.49 3.02
C MET A 184 0.12 2.81 3.63
N ASP A 185 -0.34 3.15 4.83
CA ASP A 185 -0.04 4.41 5.51
C ASP A 185 1.42 4.51 5.97
N ASP A 186 1.96 3.42 6.54
CA ASP A 186 3.32 3.41 7.08
C ASP A 186 4.32 2.82 6.07
N GLN A 187 4.18 1.54 5.73
CA GLN A 187 5.23 0.80 5.03
C GLN A 187 5.32 1.13 3.54
N LEU A 188 4.18 1.18 2.84
CA LEU A 188 4.14 1.57 1.44
C LEU A 188 4.52 3.04 1.30
N SER A 189 4.10 3.90 2.22
CA SER A 189 4.44 5.31 2.21
C SER A 189 5.96 5.54 2.10
N PHE A 190 6.74 4.94 2.99
CA PHE A 190 8.21 5.01 2.91
C PHE A 190 8.77 4.25 1.70
N ALA A 191 8.28 3.05 1.42
CA ALA A 191 8.80 2.24 0.31
C ALA A 191 8.59 2.89 -1.06
N PHE A 192 7.45 3.56 -1.25
CA PHE A 192 7.10 4.27 -2.48
C PHE A 192 7.91 5.55 -2.63
N PHE A 193 8.16 6.29 -1.54
CA PHE A 193 9.09 7.43 -1.56
C PHE A 193 10.49 7.00 -1.97
N ASP A 194 11.04 5.97 -1.33
CA ASP A 194 12.36 5.43 -1.65
C ASP A 194 12.39 4.94 -3.10
N PHE A 195 11.32 4.28 -3.58
CA PHE A 195 11.22 3.79 -4.95
C PHE A 195 11.18 4.93 -5.97
N PHE A 196 10.37 5.95 -5.72
CA PHE A 196 10.21 7.07 -6.63
C PHE A 196 11.50 7.90 -6.72
N THR A 197 12.06 8.26 -5.56
CA THR A 197 13.31 9.02 -5.48
C THR A 197 14.52 8.19 -5.93
N GLY A 198 14.55 6.91 -5.58
CA GLY A 198 15.56 5.96 -6.03
C GLY A 198 15.53 5.73 -7.53
N THR A 199 14.35 5.71 -8.16
CA THR A 199 14.22 5.64 -9.64
C THR A 199 14.83 6.88 -10.29
N LEU A 200 14.50 8.09 -9.80
CA LEU A 200 15.08 9.34 -10.33
C LEU A 200 16.59 9.39 -10.14
N ASN A 201 17.09 8.96 -8.99
CA ASN A 201 18.52 8.91 -8.71
C ASN A 201 19.25 7.88 -9.59
N PHE A 202 18.68 6.69 -9.73
CA PHE A 202 19.23 5.64 -10.60
C PHE A 202 19.28 6.12 -12.05
N LEU A 203 18.20 6.71 -12.57
CA LEU A 203 18.18 7.29 -13.93
C LEU A 203 19.20 8.42 -14.08
N GLY A 204 19.40 9.24 -13.05
CA GLY A 204 20.42 10.29 -13.02
C GLY A 204 21.84 9.73 -13.14
N ILE A 205 22.17 8.71 -12.34
CA ILE A 205 23.49 8.04 -12.37
C ILE A 205 23.71 7.33 -13.71
N VAL A 206 22.70 6.65 -14.24
CA VAL A 206 22.72 6.03 -15.57
C VAL A 206 23.03 7.08 -16.64
N ALA A 207 22.34 8.23 -16.62
CA ALA A 207 22.53 9.29 -17.60
C ALA A 207 23.94 9.91 -17.52
N VAL A 208 24.43 10.23 -16.33
CA VAL A 208 25.79 10.77 -16.14
C VAL A 208 26.84 9.76 -16.59
N THR A 209 26.68 8.48 -16.23
CA THR A 209 27.62 7.41 -16.61
C THR A 209 27.64 7.20 -18.12
N LEU A 210 26.48 7.24 -18.79
CA LEU A 210 26.38 7.18 -20.26
C LEU A 210 27.09 8.34 -20.95
N LEU A 211 27.02 9.54 -20.39
CA LEU A 211 27.68 10.73 -20.97
C LEU A 211 29.20 10.69 -20.79
N ILE A 212 29.70 10.15 -19.69
CA ILE A 212 31.13 10.14 -19.37
C ILE A 212 31.83 8.94 -20.01
N ASN A 213 31.30 7.72 -19.81
CA ASN A 213 31.91 6.51 -20.34
C ASN A 213 30.84 5.42 -20.63
N PRO A 214 30.33 5.38 -21.88
CA PRO A 214 29.39 4.35 -22.32
C PRO A 214 29.91 2.91 -22.16
N ALA A 215 31.24 2.70 -22.16
CA ALA A 215 31.82 1.36 -22.12
C ALA A 215 31.54 0.61 -20.80
N VAL A 216 31.22 1.32 -19.71
CA VAL A 216 30.84 0.74 -18.41
C VAL A 216 29.52 -0.06 -18.50
N PHE A 217 28.66 0.20 -19.49
CA PHE A 217 27.42 -0.55 -19.68
C PHE A 217 27.63 -1.97 -20.19
N ILE A 218 28.73 -2.22 -20.93
CA ILE A 218 29.03 -3.53 -21.49
C ILE A 218 29.20 -4.60 -20.39
N PRO A 219 30.04 -4.40 -19.35
CA PRO A 219 30.16 -5.36 -18.27
C PRO A 219 28.96 -5.35 -17.29
N THR A 220 28.23 -4.24 -17.15
CA THR A 220 27.10 -4.15 -16.20
C THR A 220 25.79 -4.75 -16.73
N LEU A 221 25.58 -4.84 -18.05
CA LEU A 221 24.38 -5.44 -18.65
C LEU A 221 24.19 -6.94 -18.28
N PRO A 222 25.20 -7.82 -18.40
CA PRO A 222 25.08 -9.20 -17.94
C PRO A 222 24.77 -9.30 -16.45
N LEU A 223 25.36 -8.42 -15.63
CA LEU A 223 25.08 -8.37 -14.20
C LEU A 223 23.63 -7.96 -13.92
N ALA A 224 23.10 -6.97 -14.65
CA ALA A 224 21.71 -6.56 -14.55
C ALA A 224 20.73 -7.71 -14.87
N PHE A 225 21.07 -8.54 -15.86
CA PHE A 225 20.32 -9.76 -16.17
C PHE A 225 20.35 -10.73 -14.98
N VAL A 226 21.53 -11.08 -14.45
CA VAL A 226 21.65 -11.97 -13.27
C VAL A 226 20.82 -11.45 -12.10
N PHE A 227 20.92 -10.16 -11.80
CA PHE A 227 20.13 -9.54 -10.74
C PHE A 227 18.62 -9.64 -10.96
N PHE A 228 18.16 -9.49 -12.20
CA PHE A 228 16.75 -9.64 -12.54
C PHE A 228 16.25 -11.07 -12.30
N PHE A 229 17.04 -12.10 -12.62
CA PHE A 229 16.69 -13.50 -12.30
C PHE A 229 16.63 -13.75 -10.78
N VAL A 230 17.61 -13.26 -10.03
CA VAL A 230 17.62 -13.38 -8.57
C VAL A 230 16.39 -12.69 -7.97
N ARG A 231 15.99 -11.53 -8.52
CA ARG A 231 14.76 -10.83 -8.12
C ARG A 231 13.51 -11.67 -8.37
N ILE A 232 13.35 -12.27 -9.55
CA ILE A 232 12.18 -13.10 -9.86
C ILE A 232 12.08 -14.26 -8.87
N PHE A 233 13.19 -14.96 -8.63
CA PHE A 233 13.26 -16.06 -7.68
C PHE A 233 12.87 -15.61 -6.26
N TYR A 234 13.46 -14.52 -5.79
CA TYR A 234 13.16 -13.96 -4.47
C TYR A 234 11.71 -13.52 -4.33
N LEU A 235 11.14 -12.84 -5.34
CA LEU A 235 9.76 -12.37 -5.30
C LEU A 235 8.77 -13.52 -5.12
N SER A 236 8.97 -14.62 -5.86
CA SER A 236 8.12 -15.81 -5.74
C SER A 236 8.15 -16.35 -4.31
N SER A 237 9.33 -16.64 -3.76
CA SER A 237 9.45 -17.20 -2.41
C SER A 237 9.03 -16.22 -1.30
N SER A 238 9.38 -14.94 -1.43
CA SER A 238 9.06 -13.91 -0.44
C SER A 238 7.55 -13.69 -0.32
N ARG A 239 6.83 -13.71 -1.45
CA ARG A 239 5.35 -13.65 -1.46
C ARG A 239 4.73 -14.84 -0.74
N ASP A 240 5.22 -16.06 -1.01
CA ASP A 240 4.73 -17.27 -0.34
C ASP A 240 5.00 -17.25 1.17
N VAL A 241 6.19 -16.81 1.58
CA VAL A 241 6.55 -16.71 3.00
C VAL A 241 5.74 -15.61 3.70
N LYS A 242 5.52 -14.46 3.08
CA LYS A 242 4.62 -13.43 3.64
C LYS A 242 3.18 -13.90 3.71
N ARG A 243 2.72 -14.71 2.74
CA ARG A 243 1.40 -15.35 2.80
C ARG A 243 1.31 -16.31 3.98
N LEU A 244 2.36 -17.11 4.22
CA LEU A 244 2.44 -17.98 5.39
C LEU A 244 2.35 -17.16 6.69
N GLU A 245 3.10 -16.06 6.83
CA GLU A 245 2.98 -15.16 7.99
C GLU A 245 1.55 -14.64 8.18
N ALA A 246 0.92 -14.15 7.12
CA ALA A 246 -0.42 -13.59 7.20
C ALA A 246 -1.47 -14.64 7.62
N THR A 247 -1.38 -15.85 7.07
CA THR A 247 -2.33 -16.95 7.35
C THR A 247 -2.15 -17.52 8.76
N THR A 248 -0.92 -17.68 9.26
CA THR A 248 -0.67 -18.15 10.63
C THR A 248 -1.15 -17.18 11.70
N ARG A 249 -1.29 -15.90 11.35
CA ARG A 249 -1.66 -14.85 12.28
C ARG A 249 -3.16 -14.76 12.56
N SER A 250 -4.01 -15.13 11.60
CA SER A 250 -5.46 -15.09 11.79
C SER A 250 -5.93 -16.01 12.93
N PRO A 251 -5.51 -17.29 13.00
CA PRO A 251 -5.86 -18.19 14.10
C PRO A 251 -5.41 -17.71 15.49
N LEU A 252 -4.34 -16.92 15.56
CA LEU A 252 -3.85 -16.32 16.80
C LEU A 252 -4.85 -15.25 17.32
N TYR A 253 -5.25 -14.31 16.46
CA TYR A 253 -6.24 -13.29 16.83
C TYR A 253 -7.61 -13.89 17.15
N SER A 254 -8.07 -14.87 16.37
CA SER A 254 -9.32 -15.58 16.65
C SER A 254 -9.29 -16.28 18.00
N HIS A 255 -8.16 -16.90 18.38
CA HIS A 255 -8.00 -17.53 19.69
C HIS A 255 -8.06 -16.51 20.83
N ILE A 256 -7.40 -15.35 20.69
CA ILE A 256 -7.45 -14.26 21.69
C ILE A 256 -8.89 -13.76 21.86
N SER A 257 -9.59 -13.49 20.75
CA SER A 257 -10.98 -13.01 20.77
C SER A 257 -11.93 -14.01 21.42
N ALA A 258 -11.85 -15.29 21.04
CA ALA A 258 -12.66 -16.36 21.64
C ALA A 258 -12.34 -16.55 23.12
N SER A 259 -11.06 -16.45 23.52
CA SER A 259 -10.65 -16.54 24.93
C SER A 259 -11.18 -15.37 25.76
N MET A 260 -11.23 -14.17 25.20
CA MET A 260 -11.80 -13.00 25.87
C MET A 260 -13.32 -13.12 26.06
N GLN A 261 -14.04 -13.56 25.03
CA GLN A 261 -15.49 -13.76 25.09
C GLN A 261 -15.87 -14.91 26.04
N GLY A 262 -15.10 -16.00 26.01
CA GLY A 262 -15.30 -17.19 26.84
C GLY A 262 -14.53 -17.20 28.16
N LEU A 263 -14.03 -16.05 28.63
CA LEU A 263 -13.13 -15.99 29.79
C LEU A 263 -13.76 -16.57 31.06
N THR A 264 -15.07 -16.35 31.24
CA THR A 264 -15.84 -16.92 32.35
C THR A 264 -15.89 -18.44 32.28
N THR A 265 -16.11 -19.01 31.10
CA THR A 265 -16.09 -20.46 30.86
C THR A 265 -14.71 -21.04 31.13
N VAL A 266 -13.64 -20.43 30.62
CA VAL A 266 -12.26 -20.90 30.84
C VAL A 266 -11.94 -20.98 32.33
N ARG A 267 -12.32 -19.94 33.10
CA ARG A 267 -12.12 -19.89 34.56
C ARG A 267 -13.03 -20.86 35.32
N ALA A 268 -14.29 -21.01 34.91
CA ALA A 268 -15.23 -21.92 35.56
C ALA A 268 -14.78 -23.39 35.46
N PHE A 269 -14.11 -23.76 34.37
CA PHE A 269 -13.54 -25.09 34.18
C PHE A 269 -12.06 -25.20 34.58
N SER A 270 -11.46 -24.16 35.17
CA SER A 270 -10.04 -24.09 35.58
C SER A 270 -9.07 -24.55 34.47
N ASN A 271 -9.33 -24.13 33.22
CA ASN A 271 -8.63 -24.61 32.02
C ASN A 271 -7.68 -23.56 31.43
N GLU A 272 -7.17 -22.64 32.26
CA GLU A 272 -6.29 -21.54 31.86
C GLU A 272 -4.98 -22.07 31.24
N SER A 273 -4.38 -23.09 31.87
CA SER A 273 -3.10 -23.64 31.42
C SER A 273 -3.17 -24.22 30.01
N ARG A 274 -4.27 -24.90 29.66
CA ARG A 274 -4.48 -25.44 28.30
C ARG A 274 -4.66 -24.31 27.29
N THR A 275 -5.45 -23.30 27.65
CA THR A 275 -5.73 -22.14 26.80
C THR A 275 -4.45 -21.35 26.52
N LEU A 276 -3.61 -21.15 27.54
CA LEU A 276 -2.29 -20.53 27.38
C LEU A 276 -1.35 -21.36 26.53
N LYS A 277 -1.31 -22.69 26.71
CA LYS A 277 -0.47 -23.57 25.90
C LYS A 277 -0.84 -23.53 24.41
N GLU A 278 -2.14 -23.50 24.11
CA GLU A 278 -2.64 -23.37 22.74
C GLU A 278 -2.27 -22.01 22.14
N TYR A 279 -2.38 -20.93 22.92
CA TYR A 279 -1.92 -19.60 22.53
C TYR A 279 -0.41 -19.60 22.18
N HIS A 280 0.43 -20.16 23.06
CA HIS A 280 1.88 -20.23 22.82
C HIS A 280 2.21 -21.02 21.54
N ASN A 281 1.56 -22.16 21.31
CA ASN A 281 1.79 -22.95 20.09
C ASN A 281 1.44 -22.16 18.81
N ARG A 282 0.32 -21.41 18.81
CA ARG A 282 -0.05 -20.55 17.68
C ARG A 282 0.91 -19.36 17.51
N GLN A 283 1.35 -18.78 18.62
CA GLN A 283 2.33 -17.70 18.63
C GLN A 283 3.68 -18.16 18.07
N ASP A 284 4.15 -19.36 18.43
CA ASP A 284 5.43 -19.92 17.98
C ASP A 284 5.42 -20.16 16.46
N VAL A 285 4.32 -20.71 15.94
CA VAL A 285 4.13 -20.91 14.49
C VAL A 285 4.14 -19.57 13.76
N ASN A 286 3.39 -18.58 14.25
CA ASN A 286 3.35 -17.25 13.65
C ASN A 286 4.73 -16.53 13.70
N THR A 287 5.42 -16.64 14.83
CA THR A 287 6.75 -16.05 15.02
C THR A 287 7.78 -16.70 14.12
N SER A 288 7.69 -18.03 13.93
CA SER A 288 8.57 -18.77 13.01
C SER A 288 8.35 -18.34 11.55
N ALA A 289 7.09 -18.16 11.12
CA ALA A 289 6.77 -17.66 9.79
C ALA A 289 7.25 -16.22 9.58
N PHE A 290 7.06 -15.35 10.58
CA PHE A 290 7.59 -13.99 10.55
C PHE A 290 9.12 -13.94 10.47
N PHE A 291 9.81 -14.77 11.26
CA PHE A 291 11.27 -14.89 11.21
C PHE A 291 11.75 -15.34 9.83
N LEU A 292 11.07 -16.31 9.20
CA LEU A 292 11.38 -16.74 7.85
C LEU A 292 11.22 -15.61 6.83
N SER A 293 10.22 -14.74 6.99
CA SER A 293 10.06 -13.54 6.14
C SER A 293 11.22 -12.56 6.29
N LEU A 294 11.75 -12.39 7.51
CA LEU A 294 12.92 -11.55 7.74
C LEU A 294 14.19 -12.19 7.17
N ALA A 295 14.39 -13.48 7.40
CA ALA A 295 15.55 -14.23 6.93
C ALA A 295 15.64 -14.24 5.40
N THR A 296 14.53 -14.45 4.70
CA THR A 296 14.47 -14.40 3.23
C THR A 296 14.80 -13.00 2.70
N ALA A 297 14.29 -11.94 3.33
CA ALA A 297 14.64 -10.56 2.96
C ALA A 297 16.12 -10.24 3.16
N ARG A 298 16.72 -10.71 4.27
CA ARG A 298 18.16 -10.56 4.53
C ARG A 298 19.01 -11.37 3.55
N TRP A 299 18.60 -12.60 3.24
CA TRP A 299 19.28 -13.43 2.25
C TRP A 299 19.32 -12.76 0.87
N PHE A 300 18.21 -12.15 0.43
CA PHE A 300 18.17 -11.41 -0.83
C PHE A 300 19.16 -10.24 -0.84
N ALA A 301 19.13 -9.40 0.20
CA ALA A 301 20.04 -8.26 0.31
C ALA A 301 21.52 -8.71 0.27
N SER A 302 21.87 -9.70 1.09
CA SER A 302 23.24 -10.25 1.10
C SER A 302 23.63 -10.88 -0.24
N SER A 303 22.69 -11.53 -0.94
CA SER A 303 22.97 -12.13 -2.26
C SER A 303 23.28 -11.05 -3.31
N ILE A 304 22.56 -9.93 -3.29
CA ILE A 304 22.84 -8.77 -4.14
C ILE A 304 24.21 -8.17 -3.81
N ASP A 305 24.52 -7.96 -2.52
CA ASP A 305 25.82 -7.42 -2.09
C ASP A 305 26.99 -8.30 -2.52
N TRP A 306 26.88 -9.62 -2.37
CA TRP A 306 27.91 -10.56 -2.83
C TRP A 306 28.11 -10.51 -4.35
N LEU A 307 27.02 -10.45 -5.13
CA LEU A 307 27.09 -10.30 -6.58
C LEU A 307 27.77 -8.98 -6.99
N VAL A 308 27.45 -7.87 -6.31
CA VAL A 308 28.15 -6.59 -6.51
C VAL A 308 29.64 -6.75 -6.18
N ALA A 309 30.00 -7.37 -5.07
CA ALA A 309 31.40 -7.57 -4.66
C ALA A 309 32.19 -8.44 -5.66
N PHE A 310 31.62 -9.54 -6.15
CA PHE A 310 32.23 -10.37 -7.18
C PHE A 310 32.41 -9.61 -8.49
N PHE A 311 31.42 -8.82 -8.89
CA PHE A 311 31.50 -7.97 -10.07
C PHE A 311 32.64 -6.94 -9.95
N ILE A 312 32.69 -6.21 -8.83
CA ILE A 312 33.74 -5.21 -8.58
C ILE A 312 35.12 -5.87 -8.60
N THR A 313 35.25 -7.04 -8.00
CA THR A 313 36.51 -7.81 -7.99
C THR A 313 36.92 -8.17 -9.43
N GLY A 314 35.98 -8.70 -10.23
CA GLY A 314 36.24 -9.03 -11.64
C GLY A 314 36.65 -7.82 -12.48
N VAL A 315 35.96 -6.68 -12.33
CA VAL A 315 36.31 -5.44 -13.02
C VAL A 315 37.68 -4.92 -12.58
N ALA A 316 38.02 -5.01 -11.29
CA ALA A 316 39.33 -4.59 -10.77
C ALA A 316 40.47 -5.46 -11.30
N PHE A 317 40.30 -6.78 -11.38
CA PHE A 317 41.30 -7.67 -11.98
C PHE A 317 41.46 -7.43 -13.48
N ALA A 318 40.36 -7.32 -14.23
CA ALA A 318 40.40 -7.05 -15.67
C ALA A 318 41.06 -5.69 -15.99
N SER A 319 40.83 -4.72 -15.11
CA SER A 319 41.43 -3.38 -15.12
C SER A 319 42.95 -3.42 -14.97
N VAL A 320 43.48 -4.23 -14.04
CA VAL A 320 44.93 -4.39 -13.82
C VAL A 320 45.60 -5.18 -14.95
N LEU A 321 44.90 -6.17 -15.51
CA LEU A 321 45.41 -7.06 -16.57
C LEU A 321 45.40 -6.43 -17.97
N SER A 322 44.85 -5.22 -18.14
CA SER A 322 44.73 -4.55 -19.44
C SER A 322 45.94 -3.61 -19.68
N PRO A 323 46.97 -4.03 -20.46
CA PRO A 323 48.19 -3.23 -20.66
C PRO A 323 47.99 -1.97 -21.52
N ALA A 324 46.81 -1.78 -22.11
CA ALA A 324 46.52 -0.76 -23.11
C ALA A 324 45.82 0.50 -22.56
N LEU A 325 45.50 0.55 -21.26
CA LEU A 325 44.74 1.66 -20.66
C LEU A 325 45.61 2.48 -19.71
N SER A 326 45.43 3.81 -19.73
CA SER A 326 46.09 4.68 -18.75
C SER A 326 45.56 4.37 -17.34
N ALA A 327 46.44 4.38 -16.34
CA ALA A 327 46.08 4.07 -14.95
C ALA A 327 44.91 4.94 -14.44
N SER A 328 44.82 6.19 -14.90
CA SER A 328 43.71 7.10 -14.59
C SER A 328 42.38 6.67 -15.21
N ALA A 329 42.36 6.26 -16.49
CA ALA A 329 41.16 5.79 -17.16
C ALA A 329 40.63 4.49 -16.54
N VAL A 330 41.54 3.60 -16.13
CA VAL A 330 41.23 2.36 -15.42
C VAL A 330 40.57 2.64 -14.06
N GLY A 331 41.19 3.51 -13.24
CA GLY A 331 40.64 3.88 -11.94
C GLY A 331 39.27 4.55 -12.03
N LEU A 332 39.08 5.43 -13.04
CA LEU A 332 37.81 6.09 -13.28
C LEU A 332 36.71 5.11 -13.72
N SER A 333 37.04 4.18 -14.62
CA SER A 333 36.10 3.12 -15.06
C SER A 333 35.70 2.20 -13.91
N LEU A 334 36.65 1.87 -13.02
CA LEU A 334 36.39 1.05 -11.84
C LEU A 334 35.46 1.78 -10.86
N MET A 335 35.71 3.07 -10.60
CA MET A 335 34.86 3.90 -9.75
C MET A 335 33.41 3.94 -10.26
N TYR A 336 33.20 4.15 -11.56
CA TYR A 336 31.85 4.15 -12.15
C TYR A 336 31.19 2.77 -12.14
N ALA A 337 31.95 1.70 -12.37
CA ALA A 337 31.42 0.34 -12.29
C ALA A 337 30.94 -0.02 -10.88
N ILE A 338 31.71 0.38 -9.84
CA ILE A 338 31.34 0.22 -8.42
C ILE A 338 30.06 1.00 -8.12
N ALA A 339 30.03 2.28 -8.48
CA ALA A 339 28.88 3.15 -8.22
C ALA A 339 27.61 2.61 -8.92
N MET A 340 27.72 2.19 -10.18
CA MET A 340 26.60 1.69 -10.96
C MET A 340 26.04 0.36 -10.43
N ALA A 341 26.92 -0.62 -10.17
CA ALA A 341 26.51 -1.93 -9.66
C ALA A 341 25.88 -1.84 -8.27
N GLY A 342 26.49 -1.06 -7.36
CA GLY A 342 25.94 -0.84 -6.01
C GLY A 342 24.59 -0.11 -6.02
N THR A 343 24.47 0.95 -6.83
CA THR A 343 23.20 1.69 -6.95
C THR A 343 22.10 0.81 -7.52
N PHE A 344 22.39 0.02 -8.55
CA PHE A 344 21.41 -0.87 -9.16
C PHE A 344 20.97 -1.98 -8.19
N GLY A 345 21.90 -2.61 -7.47
CA GLY A 345 21.58 -3.60 -6.44
C GLY A 345 20.64 -3.03 -5.38
N ARG A 346 20.96 -1.84 -4.85
CA ARG A 346 20.12 -1.16 -3.87
C ARG A 346 18.75 -0.77 -4.43
N TYR A 347 18.70 -0.33 -5.69
CA TYR A 347 17.45 0.01 -6.38
C TYR A 347 16.51 -1.19 -6.47
N LEU A 348 17.04 -2.38 -6.79
CA LEU A 348 16.23 -3.60 -6.88
C LEU A 348 15.60 -4.01 -5.55
N GLU A 349 16.29 -3.80 -4.43
CA GLU A 349 15.72 -4.02 -3.09
C GLU A 349 14.56 -3.08 -2.80
N ILE A 350 14.74 -1.80 -3.10
CA ILE A 350 13.72 -0.78 -2.89
C ILE A 350 12.49 -1.08 -3.76
N TRP A 351 12.70 -1.41 -5.04
CA TRP A 351 11.64 -1.77 -5.96
C TRP A 351 10.86 -2.99 -5.46
N THR A 352 11.58 -4.02 -5.03
CA THR A 352 10.97 -5.25 -4.52
C THR A 352 10.16 -5.02 -3.25
N ARG A 353 10.63 -4.18 -2.34
CA ARG A 353 9.88 -3.79 -1.13
C ARG A 353 8.60 -3.02 -1.47
N CYS A 354 8.66 -2.11 -2.45
CA CYS A 354 7.50 -1.37 -2.96
C CYS A 354 6.45 -2.34 -3.54
N GLU A 355 6.88 -3.26 -4.39
CA GLU A 355 6.02 -4.30 -5.00
C GLU A 355 5.28 -5.12 -3.95
N ILE A 356 5.99 -5.57 -2.91
CA ILE A 356 5.39 -6.41 -1.87
C ILE A 356 4.34 -5.62 -1.07
N ASN A 357 4.60 -4.35 -0.77
CA ASN A 357 3.65 -3.51 -0.01
C ASN A 357 2.44 -3.08 -0.87
N MET A 358 2.58 -3.05 -2.19
CA MET A 358 1.49 -2.72 -3.12
C MET A 358 0.36 -3.77 -3.11
N VAL A 359 0.63 -5.01 -2.70
CA VAL A 359 -0.38 -6.06 -2.51
C VAL A 359 -1.48 -5.63 -1.51
N SER A 360 -1.14 -4.84 -0.50
CA SER A 360 -2.15 -4.30 0.43
C SER A 360 -3.09 -3.30 -0.26
N VAL A 361 -2.59 -2.51 -1.21
CA VAL A 361 -3.43 -1.59 -2.01
C VAL A 361 -4.34 -2.35 -2.95
N GLU A 362 -3.86 -3.40 -3.60
CA GLU A 362 -4.68 -4.30 -4.44
C GLU A 362 -5.87 -4.86 -3.64
N ARG A 363 -5.64 -5.30 -2.41
CA ARG A 363 -6.70 -5.79 -1.51
C ARG A 363 -7.70 -4.71 -1.10
N ILE A 364 -7.22 -3.49 -0.82
CA ILE A 364 -8.09 -2.35 -0.52
C ILE A 364 -8.97 -2.02 -1.73
N MET A 365 -8.39 -2.06 -2.93
CA MET A 365 -9.11 -1.81 -4.18
C MET A 365 -10.19 -2.85 -4.44
N ASN A 366 -9.90 -4.14 -4.26
CA ASN A 366 -10.91 -5.20 -4.41
C ASN A 366 -12.12 -4.96 -3.49
N TYR A 367 -11.89 -4.42 -2.28
CA TYR A 367 -12.99 -4.06 -1.37
C TYR A 367 -13.70 -2.76 -1.76
N SER A 368 -13.02 -1.85 -2.47
CA SER A 368 -13.64 -0.63 -3.00
C SER A 368 -14.57 -0.88 -4.19
N GLU A 369 -14.42 -2.03 -4.86
CA GLU A 369 -15.20 -2.44 -6.03
C GLU A 369 -16.28 -3.48 -5.68
N LEU A 370 -16.62 -3.65 -4.40
CA LEU A 370 -17.67 -4.57 -3.96
C LEU A 370 -19.02 -4.24 -4.58
N PRO A 371 -19.85 -5.25 -4.91
CA PRO A 371 -21.18 -5.04 -5.42
C PRO A 371 -22.05 -4.32 -4.38
N SER A 372 -22.47 -3.10 -4.71
CA SER A 372 -23.34 -2.28 -3.87
C SER A 372 -24.80 -2.73 -3.95
N GLU A 373 -25.54 -2.59 -2.85
CA GLU A 373 -26.99 -2.64 -2.87
C GLU A 373 -27.54 -1.42 -3.63
N PRO A 374 -28.56 -1.60 -4.49
CA PRO A 374 -29.22 -0.51 -5.20
C PRO A 374 -30.17 0.24 -4.24
N LEU A 375 -29.59 1.09 -3.39
CA LEU A 375 -30.33 1.79 -2.32
C LEU A 375 -31.33 2.82 -2.87
N THR A 376 -30.99 3.48 -3.97
CA THR A 376 -31.72 4.64 -4.54
C THR A 376 -32.36 4.34 -5.89
N GLU A 377 -32.16 3.16 -6.45
CA GLU A 377 -32.73 2.79 -7.75
C GLU A 377 -34.16 2.26 -7.56
N GLY A 378 -35.09 2.73 -8.39
CA GLY A 378 -36.48 2.29 -8.37
C GLY A 378 -37.48 3.44 -8.45
N ILE A 379 -38.75 3.07 -8.29
CA ILE A 379 -39.90 3.96 -8.24
C ILE A 379 -40.02 4.49 -6.82
N LEU A 380 -40.07 5.81 -6.67
CA LEU A 380 -40.44 6.45 -5.41
C LEU A 380 -41.93 6.19 -5.15
N PRO A 381 -42.27 5.53 -4.04
CA PRO A 381 -43.67 5.32 -3.70
C PRO A 381 -44.32 6.65 -3.30
N PRO A 382 -45.66 6.77 -3.36
CA PRO A 382 -46.38 7.91 -2.82
C PRO A 382 -46.00 8.20 -1.35
N SER A 383 -46.07 9.47 -0.92
CA SER A 383 -45.64 9.87 0.43
C SER A 383 -46.45 9.23 1.56
N ASP A 384 -47.68 8.84 1.26
CA ASP A 384 -48.64 8.18 2.13
C ASP A 384 -48.57 6.64 2.06
N TRP A 385 -47.71 6.09 1.20
CA TRP A 385 -47.50 4.65 1.14
C TRP A 385 -46.60 4.17 2.29
N PRO A 386 -46.90 3.01 2.90
CA PRO A 386 -48.09 2.17 2.69
C PRO A 386 -49.34 2.73 3.37
N THR A 387 -50.47 2.76 2.65
CA THR A 387 -51.74 3.36 3.11
C THR A 387 -52.54 2.38 3.98
N MET A 388 -52.56 1.10 3.59
CA MET A 388 -53.36 0.06 4.25
C MET A 388 -52.48 -1.02 4.89
N GLY A 389 -51.29 -1.26 4.33
CA GLY A 389 -50.37 -2.30 4.79
C GLY A 389 -50.82 -3.72 4.39
N HIS A 390 -51.50 -3.86 3.25
CA HIS A 390 -51.82 -5.15 2.65
C HIS A 390 -50.54 -5.81 2.13
N LEU A 391 -50.25 -7.04 2.54
CA LEU A 391 -49.00 -7.74 2.20
C LEU A 391 -49.31 -9.05 1.48
N GLN A 392 -48.76 -9.21 0.27
CA GLN A 392 -48.99 -10.40 -0.55
C GLN A 392 -47.66 -11.01 -1.02
N PHE A 393 -47.48 -12.31 -0.75
CA PHE A 393 -46.41 -13.14 -1.30
C PHE A 393 -46.99 -13.93 -2.48
N ARG A 394 -46.37 -13.84 -3.65
CA ARG A 394 -46.75 -14.62 -4.85
C ARG A 394 -45.57 -15.46 -5.34
N ASN A 395 -45.70 -16.79 -5.25
CA ASN A 395 -44.67 -17.77 -5.62
C ASN A 395 -43.27 -17.39 -5.11
N VAL A 396 -43.16 -16.98 -3.85
CA VAL A 396 -41.91 -16.46 -3.31
C VAL A 396 -40.97 -17.62 -2.96
N SER A 397 -39.82 -17.63 -3.61
CA SER A 397 -38.75 -18.59 -3.39
C SER A 397 -37.46 -17.85 -3.02
N LEU A 398 -36.66 -18.40 -2.11
CA LEU A 398 -35.44 -17.73 -1.64
C LEU A 398 -34.30 -18.73 -1.50
N ARG A 399 -33.15 -18.37 -2.06
CA ARG A 399 -31.86 -19.04 -1.88
C ARG A 399 -30.81 -18.00 -1.47
N TYR A 400 -29.83 -18.42 -0.67
CA TYR A 400 -28.76 -17.53 -0.23
C TYR A 400 -27.63 -17.44 -1.24
N ASP A 401 -27.36 -18.53 -1.95
CA ASP A 401 -26.35 -18.62 -3.01
C ASP A 401 -27.05 -18.85 -4.34
N GLU A 402 -26.52 -18.32 -5.44
CA GLU A 402 -27.09 -18.50 -6.78
C GLU A 402 -27.08 -19.96 -7.22
N ASP A 403 -26.10 -20.74 -6.76
CA ASP A 403 -26.00 -22.18 -7.01
C ASP A 403 -26.56 -23.03 -5.85
N GLY A 404 -27.08 -22.39 -4.80
CA GLY A 404 -27.58 -23.05 -3.60
C GLY A 404 -29.01 -23.56 -3.71
N ASP A 405 -29.36 -24.48 -2.80
CA ASP A 405 -30.73 -24.95 -2.64
C ASP A 405 -31.67 -23.84 -2.14
N PHE A 406 -32.91 -23.85 -2.64
CA PHE A 406 -33.97 -23.00 -2.14
C PHE A 406 -34.33 -23.34 -0.69
N VAL A 407 -34.20 -22.34 0.19
CA VAL A 407 -34.58 -22.39 1.60
C VAL A 407 -36.07 -22.12 1.77
N LEU A 408 -36.62 -21.21 0.97
CA LEU A 408 -38.07 -21.00 0.80
C LEU A 408 -38.45 -21.43 -0.62
N LYS A 409 -39.55 -22.17 -0.74
CA LYS A 409 -40.05 -22.71 -2.01
C LYS A 409 -41.53 -22.38 -2.14
N ASP A 410 -41.87 -21.64 -3.21
CA ASP A 410 -43.23 -21.37 -3.67
C ASP A 410 -44.17 -20.90 -2.55
N ILE A 411 -43.75 -19.88 -1.81
CA ILE A 411 -44.55 -19.29 -0.74
C ILE A 411 -45.60 -18.36 -1.34
N ASP A 412 -46.88 -18.76 -1.19
CA ASP A 412 -48.04 -17.93 -1.45
C ASP A 412 -48.78 -17.61 -0.14
N ALA A 413 -48.95 -16.33 0.14
CA ALA A 413 -49.66 -15.86 1.31
C ALA A 413 -50.28 -14.48 1.04
N ASP A 414 -51.49 -14.26 1.57
CA ASP A 414 -52.21 -13.01 1.45
C ASP A 414 -52.62 -12.52 2.84
N ILE A 415 -51.99 -11.44 3.32
CA ILE A 415 -52.13 -10.91 4.67
C ILE A 415 -52.90 -9.60 4.60
N GLN A 416 -54.05 -9.55 5.26
CA GLN A 416 -54.96 -8.42 5.17
C GLN A 416 -54.47 -7.22 5.99
N PRO A 417 -54.89 -5.98 5.64
CA PRO A 417 -54.60 -4.78 6.41
C PRO A 417 -54.91 -4.94 7.91
N LYS A 418 -53.99 -4.52 8.77
CA LYS A 418 -54.11 -4.53 10.24
C LYS A 418 -54.26 -5.93 10.88
N GLU A 419 -53.98 -6.98 10.12
CA GLU A 419 -54.02 -8.35 10.61
C GLU A 419 -52.78 -8.68 11.46
N LYS A 420 -52.97 -9.45 12.53
CA LYS A 420 -51.88 -9.92 13.40
C LYS A 420 -51.58 -11.38 13.11
N ILE A 421 -50.47 -11.63 12.43
CA ILE A 421 -50.05 -12.97 12.01
C ILE A 421 -48.96 -13.52 12.93
N GLY A 422 -49.12 -14.77 13.36
CA GLY A 422 -48.09 -15.53 14.05
C GLY A 422 -47.44 -16.55 13.12
N ILE A 423 -46.12 -16.49 12.96
CA ILE A 423 -45.35 -17.46 12.15
C ILE A 423 -44.72 -18.49 13.08
N VAL A 424 -45.19 -19.75 13.01
CA VAL A 424 -44.70 -20.86 13.84
C VAL A 424 -44.00 -21.93 13.00
N GLY A 425 -43.00 -22.59 13.57
CA GLY A 425 -42.27 -23.66 12.89
C GLY A 425 -41.01 -24.06 13.65
N ARG A 426 -40.48 -25.26 13.34
CA ARG A 426 -39.21 -25.75 13.93
C ARG A 426 -38.04 -24.82 13.60
N THR A 427 -36.95 -24.91 14.36
CA THR A 427 -35.68 -24.26 14.00
C THR A 427 -35.24 -24.73 12.61
N GLY A 428 -34.81 -23.80 11.75
CA GLY A 428 -34.46 -24.11 10.36
C GLY A 428 -35.62 -24.12 9.36
N ALA A 429 -36.87 -23.92 9.78
CA ALA A 429 -38.03 -23.89 8.88
C ALA A 429 -38.13 -22.64 7.96
N GLY A 430 -37.09 -21.81 7.86
CA GLY A 430 -37.09 -20.62 6.98
C GLY A 430 -37.80 -19.35 7.53
N LYS A 431 -38.21 -19.33 8.81
CA LYS A 431 -38.91 -18.16 9.41
C LYS A 431 -38.12 -16.85 9.27
N SER A 432 -36.84 -16.86 9.65
CA SER A 432 -35.96 -15.70 9.52
C SER A 432 -35.66 -15.37 8.05
N SER A 433 -35.64 -16.38 7.19
CA SER A 433 -35.47 -16.23 5.74
C SER A 433 -36.65 -15.49 5.10
N LEU A 434 -37.88 -15.72 5.58
CA LEU A 434 -39.08 -14.99 5.12
C LEU A 434 -38.97 -13.49 5.46
N LEU A 435 -38.48 -13.16 6.65
CA LEU A 435 -38.21 -11.76 7.03
C LEU A 435 -37.10 -11.15 6.16
N ARG A 436 -36.04 -11.90 5.85
CA ARG A 436 -34.98 -11.44 4.93
C ARG A 436 -35.52 -11.14 3.53
N ALA A 437 -36.46 -11.94 3.01
CA ALA A 437 -37.13 -11.68 1.75
C ALA A 437 -38.00 -10.41 1.81
N LEU A 438 -38.77 -10.22 2.89
CA LEU A 438 -39.63 -9.05 3.08
C LEU A 438 -38.83 -7.73 3.15
N PHE A 439 -37.71 -7.72 3.87
CA PHE A 439 -36.82 -6.55 3.97
C PHE A 439 -35.85 -6.39 2.78
N ARG A 440 -35.93 -7.31 1.80
CA ARG A 440 -35.00 -7.42 0.68
C ARG A 440 -33.54 -7.35 1.15
N LEU A 441 -33.21 -8.11 2.19
CA LEU A 441 -31.81 -8.36 2.60
C LEU A 441 -31.15 -9.42 1.70
N THR A 442 -31.97 -10.29 1.13
CA THR A 442 -31.63 -11.21 0.06
C THR A 442 -32.76 -11.12 -0.96
N GLU A 443 -32.43 -10.95 -2.24
CA GLU A 443 -33.45 -10.78 -3.27
C GLU A 443 -34.21 -12.10 -3.49
N PRO A 444 -35.54 -12.14 -3.30
CA PRO A 444 -36.32 -13.35 -3.53
C PRO A 444 -36.67 -13.55 -5.01
N ASP A 445 -36.87 -14.79 -5.42
CA ASP A 445 -37.62 -15.14 -6.63
C ASP A 445 -39.13 -14.99 -6.37
N GLY A 446 -39.91 -14.77 -7.42
CA GLY A 446 -41.33 -14.39 -7.30
C GLY A 446 -41.51 -12.90 -7.01
N SER A 447 -42.61 -12.52 -6.37
CA SER A 447 -42.92 -11.12 -6.05
C SER A 447 -43.54 -10.96 -4.65
N VAL A 448 -43.05 -9.96 -3.91
CA VAL A 448 -43.65 -9.51 -2.65
C VAL A 448 -44.30 -8.16 -2.91
N LEU A 449 -45.61 -8.04 -2.69
CA LEU A 449 -46.37 -6.82 -2.92
C LEU A 449 -46.84 -6.21 -1.60
N ILE A 450 -46.70 -4.89 -1.48
CA ILE A 450 -47.24 -4.09 -0.36
C ILE A 450 -48.19 -3.06 -0.96
N ASP A 451 -49.47 -3.11 -0.57
CA ASP A 451 -50.57 -2.32 -1.15
C ASP A 451 -50.62 -2.40 -2.69
N GLY A 452 -50.34 -3.59 -3.22
CA GLY A 452 -50.32 -3.87 -4.67
C GLY A 452 -49.06 -3.41 -5.40
N LEU A 453 -48.13 -2.71 -4.74
CA LEU A 453 -46.83 -2.34 -5.31
C LEU A 453 -45.79 -3.42 -5.04
N ASP A 454 -45.12 -3.90 -6.10
CA ASP A 454 -44.03 -4.87 -6.00
C ASP A 454 -42.80 -4.23 -5.36
N THR A 455 -42.33 -4.80 -4.25
CA THR A 455 -41.18 -4.29 -3.50
C THR A 455 -39.89 -4.28 -4.30
N LYS A 456 -39.75 -5.12 -5.34
CA LYS A 456 -38.59 -5.11 -6.25
C LYS A 456 -38.46 -3.81 -7.04
N LYS A 457 -39.58 -3.14 -7.32
CA LYS A 457 -39.60 -1.90 -8.09
C LYS A 457 -39.48 -0.65 -7.23
N VAL A 458 -39.67 -0.77 -5.91
CA VAL A 458 -39.63 0.34 -4.97
C VAL A 458 -38.18 0.64 -4.56
N VAL A 459 -37.85 1.92 -4.38
CA VAL A 459 -36.58 2.36 -3.82
C VAL A 459 -36.35 1.72 -2.45
N LEU A 460 -35.25 0.96 -2.31
CA LEU A 460 -34.99 0.12 -1.14
C LEU A 460 -34.89 0.91 0.17
N GLN A 461 -34.31 2.11 0.12
CA GLN A 461 -34.22 2.98 1.29
C GLN A 461 -35.60 3.42 1.80
N GLU A 462 -36.53 3.74 0.89
CA GLU A 462 -37.89 4.13 1.25
C GLU A 462 -38.72 2.94 1.75
N LEU A 463 -38.55 1.76 1.14
CA LEU A 463 -39.13 0.51 1.64
C LEU A 463 -38.73 0.26 3.11
N ARG A 464 -37.44 0.30 3.41
CA ARG A 464 -36.91 -0.01 4.75
C ARG A 464 -37.26 1.07 5.80
N LYS A 465 -37.47 2.34 5.41
CA LYS A 465 -37.97 3.39 6.32
C LYS A 465 -39.42 3.15 6.78
N ARG A 466 -40.22 2.44 5.99
CA ARG A 466 -41.64 2.18 6.27
C ARG A 466 -41.90 0.83 6.96
N LEU A 467 -40.86 0.03 7.17
CA LEU A 467 -40.93 -1.27 7.84
C LEU A 467 -40.09 -1.24 9.12
N SER A 468 -40.68 -1.70 10.22
CA SER A 468 -39.99 -1.81 11.52
C SER A 468 -39.75 -3.27 11.88
N ILE A 469 -38.56 -3.56 12.41
CA ILE A 469 -38.19 -4.89 12.90
C ILE A 469 -37.55 -4.79 14.28
N ILE A 470 -37.86 -5.77 15.13
CA ILE A 470 -37.16 -5.99 16.39
C ILE A 470 -36.28 -7.23 16.18
N PRO A 471 -34.94 -7.08 16.16
CA PRO A 471 -34.04 -8.22 15.93
C PRO A 471 -34.10 -9.21 17.10
N GLN A 472 -33.81 -10.48 16.81
CA GLN A 472 -33.75 -11.53 17.83
C GLN A 472 -32.66 -11.26 18.88
N ASP A 473 -31.49 -10.80 18.41
CA ASP A 473 -30.39 -10.35 19.26
C ASP A 473 -30.38 -8.81 19.28
N PRO A 474 -30.65 -8.17 20.44
CA PRO A 474 -30.64 -6.72 20.53
C PRO A 474 -29.21 -6.19 20.42
N VAL A 475 -28.93 -5.38 19.41
CA VAL A 475 -27.63 -4.73 19.21
C VAL A 475 -27.75 -3.26 19.59
N LEU A 476 -26.90 -2.82 20.52
CA LEU A 476 -26.78 -1.42 20.92
C LEU A 476 -25.41 -0.88 20.48
N PHE A 477 -25.41 0.31 19.92
CA PHE A 477 -24.18 1.01 19.57
C PHE A 477 -23.59 1.71 20.79
N ILE A 478 -22.25 1.79 20.83
CA ILE A 478 -21.53 2.54 21.86
C ILE A 478 -21.92 4.02 21.76
N GLY A 479 -22.52 4.56 22.82
CA GLY A 479 -23.01 5.93 22.86
C GLY A 479 -24.04 6.15 23.96
N SER A 480 -24.76 7.27 23.90
CA SER A 480 -25.88 7.54 24.81
C SER A 480 -27.12 6.72 24.44
N LEU A 481 -28.03 6.55 25.41
CA LEU A 481 -29.33 5.93 25.14
C LEU A 481 -30.12 6.74 24.10
N ARG A 482 -30.14 8.08 24.23
CA ARG A 482 -30.77 8.97 23.24
C ARG A 482 -30.28 8.70 21.81
N ARG A 483 -28.97 8.52 21.60
CA ARG A 483 -28.41 8.24 20.26
C ARG A 483 -28.81 6.86 19.70
N ASN A 484 -29.09 5.88 20.57
CA ASN A 484 -29.61 4.59 20.14
C ASN A 484 -31.12 4.65 19.81
N LEU A 485 -31.87 5.51 20.49
CA LEU A 485 -33.31 5.72 20.25
C LEU A 485 -33.57 6.60 19.02
N ASP A 486 -32.84 7.71 18.90
CA ASP A 486 -32.95 8.69 17.82
C ASP A 486 -31.55 9.03 17.26
N PRO A 487 -31.04 8.22 16.33
CA PRO A 487 -29.72 8.43 15.74
C PRO A 487 -29.65 9.65 14.82
N PHE A 488 -30.79 10.17 14.34
CA PHE A 488 -30.87 11.29 13.40
C PHE A 488 -31.24 12.63 14.08
N ALA A 489 -31.55 12.61 15.37
CA ALA A 489 -31.98 13.78 16.14
C ALA A 489 -33.25 14.43 15.56
N GLU A 490 -34.20 13.61 15.12
CA GLU A 490 -35.47 14.05 14.51
C GLU A 490 -36.54 14.40 15.55
N PHE A 491 -36.44 13.87 16.78
CA PHE A 491 -37.47 14.00 17.82
C PHE A 491 -36.98 14.79 19.03
N SER A 492 -37.91 15.50 19.70
CA SER A 492 -37.61 16.22 20.93
C SER A 492 -37.37 15.24 22.10
N ASP A 493 -36.78 15.70 23.20
CA ASP A 493 -36.66 14.85 24.41
C ASP A 493 -38.05 14.47 24.94
N ASP A 494 -39.02 15.37 24.85
CA ASP A 494 -40.40 15.13 25.33
C ASP A 494 -41.13 14.07 24.50
N ASP A 495 -40.84 13.92 23.21
CA ASP A 495 -41.43 12.87 22.36
C ASP A 495 -40.84 11.47 22.65
N LEU A 496 -39.63 11.42 23.21
CA LEU A 496 -38.95 10.17 23.56
C LEU A 496 -39.28 9.65 24.96
N TRP A 497 -39.74 10.54 25.86
CA TRP A 497 -40.17 10.22 27.23
C TRP A 497 -41.58 9.63 27.25
#